data_AF-A0A7K2N2H6-F1
#
_entry.id   AF-A0A7K2N2H6-F1
#
_cell.length_a   1.000
_cell.length_b   1.000
_cell.length_c   1.000
_cell.angle_alpha   90.00
_cell.angle_beta   90.00
_cell.angle_gamma   90.00
#
_symmetry.space_group_name_H-M   'P 1'
#
loop_
_entity.id
_entity.type
_entity.pdbx_description
1 polymer ?
#
loop_
_entity_poly.entity_id
_entity_poly.type
_entity_poly.pdbx_seq_one_letter_code
_entity_poly.pdbx_strand_id
1 'polypeptide(L)'
;SAASADALRAQAERLRGHLAERPGPASADVAFGLATRRTALEHRAVAVGADRGELLDALDALSAGRPAPQAVLGDAAAHSRRPVFVFPGQGSQWVGMAVELLDSSPVFAESMAACREALAEFVEWDLLQVLHSEDASA
;
A
#
# COMPACT_ATOMS: atom_id res chain seq x y z
N SER A 1 -2.09 -4.30 15.79
CA SER A 1 -1.16 -5.35 16.26
C SER A 1 -1.66 -5.93 17.57
N ALA A 2 -1.21 -7.14 17.93
CA ALA A 2 -1.53 -7.83 19.18
C ALA A 2 -0.44 -8.86 19.54
N ALA A 3 -0.53 -9.44 20.74
CA ALA A 3 0.37 -10.49 21.22
C ALA A 3 -0.04 -11.91 20.79
N SER A 4 -1.22 -12.07 20.16
CA SER A 4 -1.67 -13.33 19.57
C SER A 4 -2.56 -13.08 18.36
N ALA A 5 -2.77 -14.09 17.51
CA ALA A 5 -3.67 -14.01 16.37
C ALA A 5 -5.13 -13.73 16.79
N ASP A 6 -5.62 -14.37 17.85
CA ASP A 6 -6.99 -14.13 18.35
C ASP A 6 -7.15 -12.72 18.92
N ALA A 7 -6.15 -12.23 19.66
CA ALA A 7 -6.15 -10.86 20.13
C ALA A 7 -6.10 -9.87 18.96
N LEU A 8 -5.43 -10.20 17.85
CA LEU A 8 -5.43 -9.36 16.64
C LEU A 8 -6.82 -9.28 16.00
N ARG A 9 -7.55 -10.40 15.93
CA ARG A 9 -8.95 -10.44 15.45
C ARG A 9 -9.86 -9.59 16.32
N ALA A 10 -9.76 -9.71 17.64
CA ALA A 10 -10.52 -8.90 18.59
C ALA A 10 -10.19 -7.38 18.46
N GLN A 11 -8.93 -7.03 18.18
CA GLN A 11 -8.55 -5.64 17.91
C GLN A 11 -9.18 -5.11 16.62
N ALA A 12 -9.24 -5.93 15.57
CA ALA A 12 -9.88 -5.57 14.30
C ALA A 12 -11.39 -5.34 14.49
N GLU A 13 -12.08 -6.24 15.19
CA GLU A 13 -13.50 -6.09 15.53
C GLU A 13 -13.77 -4.81 16.33
N ARG A 14 -12.96 -4.52 17.35
CA ARG A 14 -13.12 -3.30 18.15
C ARG A 14 -12.88 -2.03 17.32
N LEU A 15 -11.90 -2.05 16.42
CA LEU A 15 -11.63 -0.91 15.53
C LEU A 15 -12.78 -0.71 14.54
N ARG A 16 -13.33 -1.79 14.00
CA ARG A 16 -14.50 -1.78 13.11
C ARG A 16 -15.71 -1.16 13.78
N GLY A 17 -16.02 -1.58 15.02
CA GLY A 17 -17.08 -0.98 15.83
C GLY A 17 -16.82 0.50 16.12
N HIS A 18 -15.60 0.85 16.52
CA HIS A 18 -15.21 2.24 16.79
C HIS A 18 -15.39 3.14 15.56
N LEU A 19 -14.96 2.68 14.39
CA LEU A 19 -15.17 3.39 13.15
C LEU A 19 -16.65 3.49 12.89
N ALA A 20 -17.40 2.38 12.78
CA ALA A 20 -18.83 2.35 12.46
C ALA A 20 -19.68 3.34 13.30
N GLU A 21 -19.44 3.42 14.61
CA GLU A 21 -20.18 4.29 15.53
C GLU A 21 -19.78 5.78 15.45
N ARG A 22 -18.57 6.08 14.97
CA ARG A 22 -18.02 7.44 14.91
C ARG A 22 -17.71 7.82 13.46
N PRO A 23 -18.64 8.46 12.76
CA PRO A 23 -18.37 9.05 11.44
C PRO A 23 -17.53 10.33 11.53
N GLY A 24 -17.28 10.85 12.74
CA GLY A 24 -16.62 12.14 13.00
C GLY A 24 -15.11 12.24 12.73
N PRO A 25 -14.25 11.28 13.16
CA PRO A 25 -12.83 11.36 12.83
C PRO A 25 -12.60 10.92 11.38
N ALA A 26 -11.76 11.67 10.66
CA ALA A 26 -11.28 11.23 9.36
C ALA A 26 -10.51 9.90 9.54
N SER A 27 -10.72 8.94 8.64
CA SER A 27 -10.00 7.65 8.68
C SER A 27 -8.49 7.84 8.74
N ALA A 28 -7.97 8.92 8.15
CA ALA A 28 -6.58 9.33 8.22
C ALA A 28 -6.10 9.62 9.65
N ASP A 29 -6.89 10.30 10.48
CA ASP A 29 -6.52 10.62 11.88
C ASP A 29 -6.44 9.33 12.72
N VAL A 30 -7.39 8.42 12.49
CA VAL A 30 -7.40 7.11 13.15
C VAL A 30 -6.18 6.30 12.74
N ALA A 31 -5.88 6.24 11.44
CA ALA A 31 -4.70 5.56 10.92
C ALA A 31 -3.40 6.15 11.50
N PHE A 32 -3.27 7.47 11.53
CA PHE A 32 -2.13 8.18 12.10
C PHE A 32 -1.96 7.85 13.59
N GLY A 33 -3.05 7.91 14.37
CA GLY A 33 -3.03 7.57 15.80
C GLY A 33 -2.63 6.11 16.05
N LEU A 34 -3.14 5.17 15.26
CA LEU A 34 -2.78 3.75 15.35
C LEU A 34 -1.32 3.51 15.00
N ALA A 35 -0.79 4.17 13.98
CA ALA A 35 0.59 3.99 13.52
C ALA A 35 1.63 4.63 14.46
N THR A 36 1.31 5.78 15.06
CA THR A 36 2.30 6.59 15.78
C THR A 36 2.20 6.53 17.30
N ARG A 37 1.03 6.16 17.87
CA ARG A 37 0.78 6.22 19.32
C ARG A 37 0.63 4.85 19.98
N ARG A 38 0.58 3.76 19.22
CA ARG A 38 0.40 2.41 19.75
C ARG A 38 1.69 1.59 19.60
N THR A 39 1.97 0.75 20.60
CA THR A 39 3.07 -0.22 20.50
C THR A 39 2.77 -1.26 19.42
N ALA A 40 3.71 -1.42 18.47
CA ALA A 40 3.59 -2.40 17.40
C ALA A 40 4.04 -3.80 17.84
N LEU A 41 3.12 -4.59 18.39
CA LEU A 41 3.33 -5.99 18.78
C LEU A 41 3.54 -6.94 17.58
N GLU A 42 3.83 -8.21 17.86
CA GLU A 42 4.34 -9.22 16.91
C GLU A 42 3.32 -9.62 15.84
N HIS A 43 2.07 -9.91 16.24
CA HIS A 43 1.00 -10.18 15.27
C HIS A 43 0.45 -8.85 14.74
N ARG A 44 0.60 -8.61 13.44
CA ARG A 44 0.25 -7.35 12.79
C ARG A 44 -0.76 -7.56 11.69
N ALA A 45 -1.62 -6.57 11.53
CA ALA A 45 -2.49 -6.44 10.37
C ALA A 45 -2.52 -4.99 9.93
N VAL A 46 -2.69 -4.79 8.62
CA VAL A 46 -2.95 -3.50 7.97
C VAL A 46 -4.21 -3.66 7.13
N ALA A 47 -5.14 -2.71 7.28
CA ALA A 47 -6.28 -2.54 6.40
C ALA A 47 -6.03 -1.30 5.53
N VAL A 48 -6.18 -1.45 4.22
CA VAL A 48 -6.05 -0.38 3.23
C VAL A 48 -7.43 -0.10 2.64
N GLY A 49 -7.73 1.15 2.32
CA GLY A 49 -9.00 1.51 1.68
C GLY A 49 -9.00 3.00 1.33
N ALA A 50 -9.53 3.32 0.15
CA ALA A 50 -9.71 4.68 -0.34
C ALA A 50 -10.85 5.39 0.39
N ASP A 51 -11.83 4.62 0.88
CA ASP A 51 -12.93 5.12 1.67
C ASP A 51 -13.20 4.28 2.92
N ARG A 52 -14.17 4.76 3.69
CA ARG A 52 -14.57 4.15 4.96
C ARG A 52 -15.23 2.79 4.79
N GLY A 53 -16.01 2.57 3.73
CA GLY A 53 -16.65 1.28 3.46
C GLY A 53 -15.60 0.21 3.23
N GLU A 54 -14.62 0.49 2.38
CA GLU A 54 -13.50 -0.43 2.11
C GLU A 54 -12.72 -0.79 3.38
N LEU A 55 -12.49 0.19 4.26
CA LEU A 55 -11.84 -0.05 5.56
C LEU A 55 -12.68 -0.93 6.49
N LEU A 56 -14.00 -0.73 6.53
CA LEU A 56 -14.89 -1.57 7.35
C LEU A 56 -14.90 -3.01 6.83
N ASP A 57 -14.97 -3.21 5.51
CA ASP A 57 -14.92 -4.53 4.89
C ASP A 57 -13.59 -5.23 5.16
N ALA A 58 -12.47 -4.50 5.08
CA ALA A 58 -11.14 -5.00 5.43
C ALA A 58 -11.08 -5.47 6.88
N LEU A 59 -11.60 -4.68 7.82
CA LEU A 59 -11.61 -5.00 9.24
C LEU A 59 -12.55 -6.16 9.58
N ASP A 60 -13.67 -6.30 8.86
CA ASP A 60 -14.58 -7.45 8.97
C ASP A 60 -13.95 -8.73 8.42
N ALA A 61 -13.13 -8.66 7.37
CA ALA A 61 -12.33 -9.80 6.93
C ALA A 61 -11.27 -10.17 7.97
N LEU A 62 -10.56 -9.18 8.52
CA LEU A 62 -9.53 -9.39 9.55
C LEU A 62 -10.10 -10.00 10.83
N SER A 63 -11.24 -9.51 11.32
CA SER A 63 -11.89 -10.05 12.52
C SER A 63 -12.35 -11.49 12.31
N ALA A 64 -12.86 -11.83 11.12
CA ALA A 64 -13.26 -13.17 10.74
C ALA A 64 -12.07 -14.10 10.39
N GLY A 65 -10.84 -13.58 10.34
CA GLY A 65 -9.67 -14.35 9.90
C GLY A 65 -9.73 -14.80 8.43
N ARG A 66 -10.45 -14.05 7.58
CA ARG A 66 -10.60 -14.35 6.15
C ARG A 66 -9.60 -13.53 5.33
N PRO A 67 -9.06 -14.08 4.23
CA PRO A 67 -8.30 -13.29 3.27
C PRO A 67 -9.15 -12.18 2.65
N ALA A 68 -8.57 -11.00 2.45
CA ALA A 68 -9.15 -9.93 1.65
C ALA A 68 -8.03 -9.16 0.94
N PRO A 69 -8.21 -8.73 -0.32
CA PRO A 69 -7.20 -7.97 -1.07
C PRO A 69 -6.65 -6.76 -0.33
N GLN A 70 -7.51 -6.09 0.43
CA GLN A 70 -7.23 -4.87 1.16
C GLN A 70 -6.77 -5.11 2.61
N ALA A 71 -6.53 -6.37 2.99
CA ALA A 71 -6.10 -6.76 4.33
C ALA A 71 -4.81 -7.57 4.28
N VAL A 72 -3.77 -7.07 4.94
CA VAL A 72 -2.47 -7.72 5.04
C VAL A 72 -2.27 -8.19 6.48
N LEU A 73 -1.95 -9.47 6.67
CA LEU A 73 -1.53 -10.01 7.96
C LEU A 73 -0.04 -10.36 7.93
N GLY A 74 0.64 -10.22 9.06
CA GLY A 74 2.03 -10.60 9.19
C GLY A 74 2.44 -10.89 10.63
N ASP A 75 3.46 -11.73 10.76
CA ASP A 75 4.19 -11.94 12.00
C ASP A 75 5.55 -11.25 11.90
N ALA A 76 5.74 -10.21 12.72
CA ALA A 76 6.97 -9.43 12.71
C ALA A 76 8.18 -10.19 13.26
N ALA A 77 7.99 -11.25 14.05
CA ALA A 77 9.07 -12.08 14.59
C ALA A 77 9.62 -13.06 13.53
N ALA A 78 8.80 -13.44 12.56
CA ALA A 78 9.15 -14.42 11.54
C ALA A 78 10.07 -13.90 10.42
N HIS A 79 10.37 -12.60 10.37
CA HIS A 79 11.04 -11.96 9.23
C HIS A 79 12.35 -11.26 9.60
N SER A 80 13.33 -11.36 8.70
CA SER A 80 14.60 -10.61 8.78
C SER A 80 14.36 -9.11 8.65
N ARG A 81 15.11 -8.31 9.41
CA ARG A 81 15.10 -6.83 9.33
C ARG A 81 16.09 -6.26 8.31
N ARG A 82 16.61 -7.09 7.40
CA ARG A 82 17.60 -6.71 6.39
C ARG A 82 16.98 -6.86 4.99
N PRO A 83 16.30 -5.81 4.49
CA PRO A 83 15.68 -5.88 3.16
C PRO A 83 16.76 -5.94 2.07
N VAL A 84 16.42 -6.61 0.97
CA VAL A 84 17.19 -6.61 -0.28
C VAL A 84 16.28 -6.10 -1.38
N PHE A 85 16.77 -5.19 -2.21
CA PHE A 85 16.06 -4.75 -3.40
C PHE A 85 16.50 -5.59 -4.59
N VAL A 86 15.54 -6.19 -5.28
CA VAL A 86 15.77 -7.04 -6.45
C VAL A 86 15.24 -6.30 -7.68
N PHE A 87 16.08 -6.15 -8.69
CA PHE A 87 15.74 -5.48 -9.95
C PHE A 87 15.56 -6.56 -11.03
N PRO A 88 14.31 -6.88 -11.43
CA PRO A 88 14.06 -7.93 -12.42
C PRO A 88 14.55 -7.49 -13.81
N GLY A 89 14.80 -8.48 -14.67
CA GLY A 89 15.00 -8.25 -16.11
C GLY A 89 13.67 -8.05 -16.85
N GLN A 90 13.63 -8.46 -18.12
CA GLN A 90 12.44 -8.32 -18.97
C GLN A 90 11.30 -9.27 -18.56
N GLY A 91 10.04 -8.83 -18.74
CA GLY A 91 8.85 -9.68 -18.60
C GLY A 91 7.87 -9.26 -17.49
N SER A 92 8.18 -8.21 -16.73
CA SER A 92 7.30 -7.67 -15.68
C SER A 92 6.53 -6.42 -16.12
N GLN A 93 6.83 -5.87 -17.30
CA GLN A 93 6.18 -4.67 -17.81
C GLN A 93 4.77 -4.96 -18.35
N TRP A 94 3.87 -3.98 -18.22
CA TRP A 94 2.51 -3.98 -18.77
C TRP A 94 2.13 -2.56 -19.19
N VAL A 95 1.20 -2.42 -20.15
CA VAL A 95 0.77 -1.10 -20.68
C VAL A 95 0.07 -0.30 -19.60
N GLY A 96 0.50 0.95 -19.37
CA GLY A 96 -0.01 1.79 -18.29
C GLY A 96 0.69 1.59 -16.94
N MET A 97 1.70 0.71 -16.87
CA MET A 97 2.56 0.62 -15.69
C MET A 97 3.11 2.01 -15.32
N ALA A 98 3.20 2.29 -14.02
CA ALA A 98 3.74 3.52 -13.44
C ALA A 98 2.89 4.80 -13.64
N VAL A 99 1.94 4.84 -14.58
CA VAL A 99 1.14 6.04 -14.89
C VAL A 99 0.37 6.55 -13.67
N GLU A 100 -0.41 5.71 -12.99
CA GLU A 100 -1.16 6.13 -11.80
C GLU A 100 -0.25 6.64 -10.68
N LEU A 101 0.97 6.07 -10.56
CA LEU A 101 1.94 6.50 -9.56
C LEU A 101 2.59 7.85 -9.91
N LEU A 102 2.68 8.23 -11.19
CA LEU A 102 3.11 9.58 -11.58
C LEU A 102 2.13 10.62 -11.03
N ASP A 103 0.83 10.32 -11.05
CA ASP A 103 -0.21 11.23 -10.58
C ASP A 103 -0.35 11.23 -9.06
N SER A 104 -0.19 10.08 -8.42
CA SER A 104 -0.49 9.90 -6.99
C SER A 104 0.73 10.03 -6.06
N SER A 105 1.96 9.99 -6.59
CA SER A 105 3.20 9.99 -5.78
C SER A 105 4.23 10.99 -6.31
N PRO A 106 4.37 12.16 -5.66
CA PRO A 106 5.35 13.18 -6.06
C PRO A 106 6.79 12.67 -6.10
N VAL A 107 7.18 11.81 -5.14
CA VAL A 107 8.53 11.22 -5.09
C VAL A 107 8.78 10.31 -6.28
N PHE A 108 7.76 9.56 -6.72
CA PHE A 108 7.88 8.71 -7.89
C PHE A 108 7.98 9.56 -9.17
N ALA A 109 7.14 10.59 -9.29
CA ALA A 109 7.17 11.53 -10.42
C ALA A 109 8.52 12.23 -10.57
N GLU A 110 9.11 12.71 -9.46
CA GLU A 110 10.43 13.33 -9.45
C GLU A 110 11.52 12.36 -9.93
N SER A 111 11.50 11.12 -9.45
CA SER A 111 12.45 10.08 -9.88
C SER A 111 12.31 9.77 -11.36
N MET A 112 11.08 9.67 -11.88
CA MET A 112 10.81 9.41 -13.29
C MET A 112 11.23 10.58 -14.19
N ALA A 113 11.05 11.82 -13.72
CA ALA A 113 11.53 13.00 -14.43
C ALA A 113 13.07 13.02 -14.54
N ALA A 114 13.78 12.65 -13.47
CA ALA A 114 15.23 12.49 -13.50
C ALA A 114 15.67 11.38 -14.47
N CYS A 115 14.95 10.25 -14.53
CA CYS A 115 15.21 9.20 -15.51
C CYS A 115 14.97 9.67 -16.96
N ARG A 116 13.90 10.44 -17.20
CA ARG A 116 13.62 11.04 -18.52
C ARG A 116 14.77 11.94 -18.96
N GLU A 117 15.26 12.81 -18.08
CA GLU A 117 16.40 13.69 -18.37
C GLU A 117 17.67 12.89 -18.66
N ALA A 118 17.98 11.88 -17.84
CA ALA A 118 19.17 11.04 -18.02
C ALA A 118 19.14 10.20 -19.31
N LEU A 119 17.96 9.83 -19.80
CA LEU A 119 17.81 9.06 -21.04
C LEU A 119 17.79 9.93 -22.30
N ALA A 120 17.48 11.22 -22.19
CA ALA A 120 17.18 12.09 -23.33
C ALA A 120 18.30 12.20 -24.37
N GLU A 121 19.57 12.00 -24.00
CA GLU A 121 20.68 12.00 -24.96
C GLU A 121 20.87 10.66 -25.70
N PHE A 122 20.27 9.58 -25.20
CA PHE A 122 20.45 8.22 -25.70
C PHE A 122 19.27 7.71 -26.53
N VAL A 123 18.11 8.39 -26.47
CA VAL A 123 16.88 7.97 -27.14
C VAL A 123 16.20 9.13 -27.85
N GLU A 124 15.46 8.84 -28.93
CA GLU A 124 14.73 9.86 -29.70
C GLU A 124 13.29 10.08 -29.20
N TRP A 125 12.82 9.23 -28.28
CA TRP A 125 11.47 9.25 -27.71
C TRP A 125 11.46 9.82 -26.29
N ASP A 126 10.30 10.34 -25.89
CA ASP A 126 10.09 10.87 -24.54
C ASP A 126 9.57 9.77 -23.60
N LEU A 127 10.32 9.47 -22.53
CA LEU A 127 9.98 8.42 -21.57
C LEU A 127 8.56 8.55 -21.03
N LEU A 128 8.12 9.75 -20.66
CA LEU A 128 6.81 9.93 -20.04
C LEU A 128 5.70 9.78 -21.09
N GLN A 129 5.92 10.26 -22.32
CA GLN A 129 4.97 10.05 -23.41
C GLN A 129 4.80 8.56 -23.72
N VAL A 130 5.89 7.79 -23.74
CA VAL A 130 5.83 6.34 -23.97
C VAL A 130 5.02 5.63 -22.87
N LEU A 131 5.21 5.99 -21.60
CA LEU A 131 4.44 5.39 -20.50
C LEU A 131 2.93 5.69 -20.57
N HIS A 132 2.55 6.86 -21.07
CA HIS A 132 1.15 7.24 -21.29
C HIS A 132 0.55 6.69 -22.59
N SER A 133 1.37 6.16 -23.50
CA SER A 133 0.88 5.58 -24.75
C SER A 133 0.32 4.18 -24.55
N GLU A 134 -0.75 3.85 -25.28
CA GLU A 134 -1.34 2.50 -25.30
C GLU A 134 -0.52 1.52 -26.16
N ASP A 135 0.49 2.00 -26.87
CA ASP A 135 1.35 1.21 -27.73
C ASP A 135 2.59 0.70 -26.97
N ALA A 136 2.67 -0.62 -26.78
CA ALA A 136 3.85 -1.28 -26.23
C ALA A 136 5.06 -1.35 -27.20
N SER A 137 4.95 -0.70 -28.36
CA SER A 137 5.98 -0.63 -29.39
C SER A 137 6.40 0.82 -29.63
N ALA A 138 7.41 1.25 -28.88
CA ALA A 138 8.27 2.38 -29.23
C ALA A 138 9.67 1.84 -29.56
#